data_AF-A0A7S1MLK3-F1
#
_entry.id   AF-A0A7S1MLK3-F1
#
_cell.length_a   1.000
_cell.length_b   1.000
_cell.length_c   1.000
_cell.angle_alpha   90.00
_cell.angle_beta   90.00
_cell.angle_gamma   90.00
#
_symmetry.space_group_name_H-M   'P 1'
#
loop_
_entity.id
_entity.type
_entity.pdbx_description
1 polymer ?
#
loop_
_entity_poly.entity_id
_entity_poly.type
_entity_poly.pdbx_seq_one_letter_code
_entity_poly.pdbx_strand_id
1 'polypeptide(L)'
;HALVEETAMSPSFPGLCSSYSSHMVRWAIREDAVGLYRSHGLPVDESSPPGKPSLLGSSFTTLKLAGSRRRIFWKWVPIMEAQKLQRFVNLGEATADERWARYAYQQEGAVQFPPTEAALAILLRRCGVDTANLAQGGHSLHDLWLELTHEESRLQMSAGQILRVVEVTVLKLQWRTSASDDNRIMVQIGIAGRASSACRRLPCTHRRKDEGWMDSVSRLLLEDLAANLSPHQVRSLLTSRSGDRTECTFCEEQKQSEDYPGIECLR
;
A
#
# COMPACT_ATOMS: atom_id res chain seq x y z
N HIS A 1 13.90 -0.27 -29.97
CA HIS A 1 14.85 0.16 -28.93
C HIS A 1 14.06 0.89 -27.86
N ALA A 2 14.32 0.62 -26.58
CA ALA A 2 13.65 1.28 -25.47
C ALA A 2 14.71 1.67 -24.42
N LEU A 3 14.65 2.91 -23.94
CA LEU A 3 15.42 3.34 -22.78
C LEU A 3 14.61 3.05 -21.52
N VAL A 4 15.25 2.40 -20.54
CA VAL A 4 14.66 2.06 -19.25
C VAL A 4 15.53 2.69 -18.18
N GLU A 5 14.95 3.56 -17.36
CA GLU A 5 15.63 4.17 -16.23
C GLU A 5 15.12 3.57 -14.93
N GLU A 6 16.02 3.13 -14.07
CA GLU A 6 15.69 2.51 -12.78
C GLU A 6 16.59 3.06 -11.70
N THR A 7 16.02 3.35 -10.53
CA THR A 7 16.82 3.60 -9.32
C THR A 7 16.76 2.37 -8.42
N ALA A 8 17.91 1.75 -8.17
CA ALA A 8 18.03 0.57 -7.34
C ALA A 8 19.29 0.62 -6.47
N MET A 9 19.29 -0.16 -5.38
CA MET A 9 20.48 -0.32 -4.55
C MET A 9 21.56 -1.05 -5.34
N SER A 10 22.78 -0.51 -5.32
CA SER A 10 23.86 -1.08 -6.11
C SER A 10 24.26 -2.45 -5.59
N PRO A 11 24.22 -3.51 -6.42
CA PRO A 11 24.69 -4.84 -6.01
C PRO A 11 26.21 -4.85 -5.82
N SER A 12 26.93 -3.93 -6.47
CA SER A 12 28.38 -3.76 -6.32
C SER A 12 28.76 -2.85 -5.15
N PHE A 13 27.86 -1.96 -4.72
CA PHE A 13 28.08 -1.01 -3.63
C PHE A 13 26.87 -1.00 -2.69
N PRO A 14 26.79 -1.94 -1.73
CA PRO A 14 25.69 -2.02 -0.78
C PRO A 14 25.50 -0.68 -0.04
N GLY A 15 24.25 -0.25 0.10
CA GLY A 15 23.92 1.05 0.73
C GLY A 15 23.92 2.25 -0.23
N LEU A 16 24.45 2.11 -1.45
CA LEU A 16 24.41 3.17 -2.46
C LEU A 16 23.17 3.01 -3.37
N CYS A 17 22.28 4.00 -3.34
CA CYS A 17 21.20 4.11 -4.31
C CYS A 17 21.77 4.61 -5.64
N SER A 18 21.54 3.90 -6.74
CA SER A 18 22.10 4.22 -8.06
C SER A 18 21.00 4.30 -9.11
N SER A 19 21.11 5.27 -10.02
CA SER A 19 20.27 5.34 -11.22
C SER A 19 20.95 4.60 -12.37
N TYR A 20 20.22 3.67 -12.99
CA TYR A 20 20.65 2.84 -14.10
C TYR A 20 19.83 3.21 -15.33
N SER A 21 20.50 3.73 -16.36
CA SER A 21 19.92 3.92 -17.69
C SER A 21 20.29 2.71 -18.56
N SER A 22 19.31 1.84 -18.81
CA SER A 22 19.46 0.60 -19.57
C SER A 22 18.80 0.73 -20.94
N HIS A 23 19.53 0.42 -22.01
CA HIS A 23 18.98 0.38 -23.37
C HIS A 23 18.59 -1.05 -23.76
N MET A 24 17.30 -1.31 -23.86
CA MET A 24 16.78 -2.57 -24.37
C MET A 24 16.66 -2.52 -25.90
N VAL A 25 17.45 -3.36 -26.56
CA VAL A 25 17.34 -3.60 -28.00
C VAL A 25 16.63 -4.93 -28.21
N ARG A 26 15.44 -4.87 -28.80
CA ARG A 26 14.68 -6.05 -29.21
C ARG A 26 14.95 -6.31 -30.68
N TRP A 27 15.28 -7.55 -30.99
CA TRP A 27 15.44 -8.00 -32.36
C TRP A 27 14.92 -9.43 -32.49
N ALA A 28 14.54 -9.82 -33.70
CA ALA A 28 14.13 -11.19 -34.00
C ALA A 28 15.02 -11.73 -35.11
N ILE A 29 15.53 -12.94 -34.89
CA ILE A 29 16.28 -13.69 -35.90
C ILE A 29 15.24 -14.39 -36.77
N ARG A 30 15.22 -14.06 -38.07
CA ARG A 30 14.38 -14.78 -39.01
C ARG A 30 15.00 -16.12 -39.35
N GLU A 31 14.17 -17.15 -39.48
CA GLU A 31 14.61 -18.52 -39.74
C GLU A 31 15.32 -18.67 -41.10
N ASP A 32 14.86 -17.94 -42.12
CA ASP A 32 15.46 -17.93 -43.46
C ASP A 32 16.83 -17.22 -43.53
N ALA A 33 17.19 -16.46 -42.50
CA ALA A 33 18.44 -15.70 -42.42
C ALA A 33 19.48 -16.34 -41.47
N VAL A 34 19.24 -17.54 -40.95
CA VAL A 34 20.13 -18.26 -40.01
C VAL A 34 21.59 -18.32 -40.51
N GLY A 35 21.80 -18.61 -41.80
CA GLY A 35 23.14 -18.68 -42.39
C GLY A 35 23.91 -17.36 -42.32
N LEU A 36 23.20 -16.22 -42.45
CA LEU A 36 23.78 -14.89 -42.32
C LEU A 36 24.18 -14.61 -40.87
N TYR A 37 23.34 -14.96 -39.90
CA TYR A 37 23.67 -14.73 -38.49
C TYR A 37 24.86 -15.58 -38.04
N ARG A 38 24.92 -16.83 -38.50
CA ARG A 38 26.06 -17.72 -38.28
C ARG A 38 27.36 -17.12 -38.81
N SER A 39 27.35 -16.56 -40.04
CA SER A 39 28.56 -15.96 -40.61
C SER A 39 29.06 -14.74 -39.85
N HIS A 40 28.20 -14.10 -39.04
CA HIS A 40 28.55 -12.99 -38.16
C HIS A 40 28.85 -13.43 -36.72
N GLY A 41 29.04 -14.73 -36.48
CA GLY A 41 29.39 -15.27 -35.17
C GLY A 41 28.25 -15.27 -34.17
N LEU A 42 27.00 -15.11 -34.64
CA LEU A 42 25.85 -15.27 -33.76
C LEU A 42 25.55 -16.75 -33.52
N PRO A 43 25.20 -17.08 -32.28
CA PRO A 43 25.07 -18.44 -31.83
C PRO A 43 23.66 -18.96 -32.16
N VAL A 44 23.53 -19.70 -33.24
CA VAL A 44 22.25 -20.33 -33.62
C VAL A 44 22.18 -21.71 -32.97
N ASP A 45 21.03 -22.06 -32.38
CA ASP A 45 20.85 -23.40 -31.81
C ASP A 45 20.75 -24.44 -32.92
N GLU A 46 21.77 -25.28 -33.04
CA GLU A 46 21.81 -26.38 -34.03
C GLU A 46 21.47 -27.74 -33.38
N SER A 47 21.23 -27.77 -32.07
CA SER A 47 21.50 -28.97 -31.26
C SER A 47 20.31 -29.61 -30.55
N SER A 48 19.07 -29.22 -30.85
CA SER A 48 17.91 -29.97 -30.39
C SER A 48 17.29 -30.79 -31.54
N PRO A 49 17.71 -32.05 -31.76
CA PRO A 49 16.77 -33.01 -32.36
C PRO A 49 15.51 -33.06 -31.50
N PRO A 50 14.30 -33.17 -32.09
CA PRO A 50 13.08 -33.26 -31.31
C PRO A 50 13.15 -34.45 -30.35
N GLY A 51 13.24 -34.18 -29.04
CA GLY A 51 13.07 -35.20 -28.00
C GLY A 51 14.29 -35.66 -27.19
N LYS A 52 15.48 -35.02 -27.26
CA LYS A 52 16.58 -35.33 -26.31
C LYS A 52 17.13 -34.09 -25.60
N PRO A 53 17.01 -33.98 -24.26
CA PRO A 53 17.64 -32.90 -23.51
C PRO A 53 19.17 -33.12 -23.46
N SER A 54 19.93 -32.16 -24.00
CA SER A 54 21.39 -32.15 -23.91
C SER A 54 21.85 -32.03 -22.45
N LEU A 55 22.62 -33.01 -21.97
CA LEU A 55 23.04 -33.19 -20.57
C LEU A 55 24.12 -32.20 -20.08
N LEU A 56 24.42 -31.12 -20.81
CA LEU A 56 25.45 -30.14 -20.44
C LEU A 56 25.02 -28.68 -20.76
N GLY A 57 23.83 -28.29 -20.28
CA GLY A 57 23.49 -26.97 -19.72
C GLY A 57 23.62 -25.66 -20.52
N SER A 58 24.39 -25.57 -21.60
CA SER A 58 24.62 -24.34 -22.38
C SER A 58 24.58 -24.61 -23.89
N SER A 59 23.88 -23.76 -24.63
CA SER A 59 23.79 -23.79 -26.09
C SER A 59 25.12 -23.37 -26.76
N PHE A 60 25.93 -22.52 -26.12
CA PHE A 60 27.28 -22.12 -26.59
C PHE A 60 28.10 -21.36 -25.53
N THR A 61 29.40 -21.18 -25.78
CA THR A 61 30.35 -20.47 -24.89
C THR A 61 31.10 -19.38 -25.63
N THR A 62 31.25 -18.18 -25.05
CA THR A 62 32.11 -17.10 -25.58
C THR A 62 33.23 -16.73 -24.60
N LEU A 63 34.28 -16.07 -25.08
CA LEU A 63 35.36 -15.50 -24.26
C LEU A 63 35.19 -13.99 -24.15
N LYS A 64 35.15 -13.47 -22.93
CA LYS A 64 35.18 -12.01 -22.73
C LYS A 64 36.61 -11.51 -23.00
N LEU A 65 36.78 -10.62 -23.98
CA LEU A 65 38.09 -10.08 -24.36
C LEU A 65 38.56 -8.93 -23.46
N ALA A 66 37.67 -8.34 -22.65
CA ALA A 66 38.00 -7.24 -21.76
C ALA A 66 38.71 -7.73 -20.47
N GLY A 67 40.05 -7.80 -20.52
CA GLY A 67 40.95 -7.84 -19.36
C GLY A 67 40.95 -9.11 -18.49
N SER A 68 39.97 -10.01 -18.64
CA SER A 68 39.95 -11.31 -17.95
C SER A 68 39.42 -12.38 -18.89
N ARG A 69 40.15 -13.51 -19.02
CA ARG A 69 39.71 -14.67 -19.80
C ARG A 69 38.60 -15.41 -19.07
N ARG A 70 37.41 -14.81 -18.99
CA ARG A 70 36.21 -15.45 -18.44
C ARG A 70 35.42 -16.08 -19.59
N ARG A 71 35.08 -17.37 -19.42
CA ARG A 71 34.11 -18.07 -20.27
C ARG A 71 32.72 -17.62 -19.88
N ILE A 72 31.92 -17.21 -20.86
CA ILE A 72 30.51 -16.89 -20.69
C ILE A 72 29.72 -18.01 -21.34
N PHE A 73 28.80 -18.60 -20.58
CA PHE A 73 27.91 -19.64 -21.05
C PHE A 73 26.57 -19.03 -21.42
N TRP A 74 26.02 -19.46 -22.53
CA TRP A 74 24.78 -18.94 -23.06
C TRP A 74 23.82 -20.07 -23.35
N LYS A 75 22.53 -19.82 -23.17
CA LYS A 75 21.47 -20.81 -23.35
C LYS A 75 20.25 -20.13 -23.96
N TRP A 76 19.72 -20.69 -25.03
CA TRP A 76 18.40 -20.34 -25.52
C TRP A 76 17.35 -20.87 -24.54
N VAL A 77 16.46 -20.01 -24.09
CA VAL A 77 15.40 -20.37 -23.14
C VAL A 77 14.03 -20.03 -23.75
N PRO A 78 12.98 -20.82 -23.48
CA PRO A 78 11.62 -20.49 -23.92
C PRO A 78 11.22 -19.10 -23.44
N ILE A 79 10.35 -18.41 -24.20
CA ILE A 79 9.93 -17.04 -23.87
C ILE A 79 9.36 -16.91 -22.45
N MET A 80 8.65 -17.92 -21.97
CA MET A 80 8.10 -17.97 -20.61
C MET A 80 9.17 -18.06 -19.52
N GLU A 81 10.30 -18.72 -19.80
CA GLU A 81 11.45 -18.78 -18.89
C GLU A 81 12.28 -17.50 -18.99
N ALA A 82 12.49 -16.98 -20.21
CA ALA A 82 13.13 -15.69 -20.43
C ALA A 82 12.44 -14.58 -19.64
N GLN A 83 11.11 -14.52 -19.69
CA GLN A 83 10.32 -13.60 -18.87
C GLN A 83 10.67 -13.75 -17.38
N LYS A 84 10.78 -14.97 -16.83
CA LYS A 84 11.16 -15.13 -15.40
C LYS A 84 12.58 -14.67 -15.07
N LEU A 85 13.51 -14.78 -16.03
CA LEU A 85 14.90 -14.35 -15.89
C LEU A 85 15.08 -12.84 -16.06
N GLN A 86 14.12 -12.18 -16.71
CA GLN A 86 14.01 -10.74 -16.81
C GLN A 86 13.59 -10.09 -15.47
N ARG A 87 14.16 -10.49 -14.32
CA ARG A 87 13.91 -9.81 -13.04
C ARG A 87 14.26 -8.30 -13.09
N PHE A 88 15.09 -7.89 -14.04
CA PHE A 88 15.41 -6.48 -14.35
C PHE A 88 14.76 -5.95 -15.64
N VAL A 89 14.06 -6.78 -16.42
CA VAL A 89 13.58 -6.45 -17.79
C VAL A 89 12.09 -6.79 -18.03
N ASN A 90 11.41 -7.44 -17.08
CA ASN A 90 9.93 -7.53 -16.99
C ASN A 90 9.34 -6.20 -16.50
N LEU A 91 9.94 -5.09 -16.92
CA LEU A 91 9.22 -3.85 -17.06
C LEU A 91 8.48 -3.94 -18.40
N GLY A 92 7.34 -4.64 -18.39
CA GLY A 92 6.21 -4.08 -19.11
C GLY A 92 6.02 -2.63 -18.63
N GLU A 93 5.36 -1.78 -19.41
CA GLU A 93 4.94 -0.48 -18.89
C GLU A 93 4.35 -0.71 -17.50
N ALA A 94 5.02 -0.22 -16.46
CA ALA A 94 4.59 -0.45 -15.09
C ALA A 94 3.10 -0.13 -15.05
N THR A 95 2.30 -1.05 -14.52
CA THR A 95 0.85 -0.88 -14.52
C THR A 95 0.52 0.47 -13.86
N ALA A 96 -0.64 1.06 -14.16
CA ALA A 96 -1.02 2.32 -13.54
C ALA A 96 -0.88 2.25 -12.00
N ASP A 97 -1.23 1.10 -11.42
CA ASP A 97 -1.09 0.78 -10.00
C ASP A 97 0.36 0.77 -9.52
N GLU A 98 1.27 0.12 -10.26
CA GLU A 98 2.70 0.08 -9.90
C GLU A 98 3.37 1.44 -10.02
N ARG A 99 3.01 2.23 -11.02
CA ARG A 99 3.50 3.61 -11.19
C ARG A 99 3.03 4.49 -10.06
N TRP A 100 1.74 4.41 -9.72
CA TRP A 100 1.18 5.15 -8.60
C TRP A 100 1.86 4.76 -7.28
N ALA A 101 2.00 3.46 -7.00
CA ALA A 101 2.61 2.99 -5.75
C ALA A 101 4.09 3.38 -5.64
N ARG A 102 4.83 3.35 -6.76
CA ARG A 102 6.22 3.82 -6.81
C ARG A 102 6.32 5.32 -6.53
N TYR A 103 5.45 6.12 -7.17
CA TYR A 103 5.39 7.56 -6.94
C TYR A 103 5.05 7.85 -5.48
N ALA A 104 3.98 7.26 -4.97
CA ALA A 104 3.56 7.38 -3.57
C ALA A 104 4.69 7.05 -2.59
N TYR A 105 5.40 5.93 -2.79
CA TYR A 105 6.51 5.50 -1.93
C TYR A 105 7.70 6.49 -1.92
N GLN A 106 7.94 7.17 -3.03
CA GLN A 106 9.03 8.16 -3.16
C GLN A 106 8.66 9.54 -2.63
N GLN A 107 7.37 9.83 -2.49
CA GLN A 107 6.89 11.09 -1.92
C GLN A 107 7.00 11.02 -0.40
N GLU A 108 7.50 12.09 0.22
CA GLU A 108 7.41 12.30 1.66
C GLU A 108 6.14 13.10 1.98
N GLY A 109 5.52 12.83 3.13
CA GLY A 109 4.29 13.51 3.54
C GLY A 109 3.02 12.83 3.02
N ALA A 110 1.97 13.62 2.79
CA ALA A 110 0.65 13.09 2.47
C ALA A 110 0.63 12.35 1.13
N VAL A 111 0.13 11.11 1.15
CA VAL A 111 -0.06 10.28 -0.04
C VAL A 111 -1.41 10.62 -0.66
N GLN A 112 -1.45 10.70 -1.99
CA GLN A 112 -2.72 10.80 -2.72
C GLN A 112 -3.58 9.54 -2.50
N PHE A 113 -4.85 9.57 -2.88
CA PHE A 113 -5.69 8.39 -2.76
C PHE A 113 -5.25 7.28 -3.73
N PRO A 114 -5.23 6.01 -3.28
CA PRO A 114 -4.94 4.88 -4.16
C PRO A 114 -6.04 4.73 -5.22
N PRO A 115 -5.69 4.67 -6.52
CA PRO A 115 -6.69 4.54 -7.58
C PRO A 115 -7.41 3.19 -7.56
N THR A 116 -6.77 2.16 -7.01
CA THR A 116 -7.30 0.80 -6.87
C THR A 116 -6.78 0.15 -5.58
N GLU A 117 -7.48 -0.87 -5.11
CA GLU A 117 -7.01 -1.72 -4.00
C GLU A 117 -5.66 -2.39 -4.32
N ALA A 118 -5.43 -2.76 -5.58
CA ALA A 118 -4.17 -3.36 -6.02
C ALA A 118 -2.99 -2.38 -5.89
N ALA A 119 -3.19 -1.11 -6.23
CA ALA A 119 -2.19 -0.05 -6.06
C ALA A 119 -1.80 0.12 -4.59
N LEU A 120 -2.80 0.13 -3.69
CA LEU A 120 -2.58 0.15 -2.25
C LEU A 120 -1.80 -1.09 -1.78
N ALA A 121 -2.15 -2.29 -2.25
CA ALA A 121 -1.45 -3.53 -1.92
C ALA A 121 0.03 -3.47 -2.30
N ILE A 122 0.35 -2.87 -3.45
CA ILE A 122 1.74 -2.72 -3.93
C ILE A 122 2.50 -1.73 -3.04
N LEU A 123 1.89 -0.61 -2.68
CA LEU A 123 2.51 0.38 -1.79
C LEU A 123 2.80 -0.22 -0.41
N LEU A 124 1.80 -0.86 0.22
CA LEU A 124 1.95 -1.47 1.55
C LEU A 124 3.07 -2.52 1.58
N ARG A 125 3.13 -3.40 0.57
CA ARG A 125 4.22 -4.38 0.45
C ARG A 125 5.60 -3.73 0.28
N ARG A 126 5.70 -2.59 -0.42
CA ARG A 126 6.95 -1.82 -0.54
C ARG A 126 7.39 -1.25 0.80
N CYS A 127 6.46 -0.87 1.65
CA CYS A 127 6.71 -0.42 3.02
C CYS A 127 6.96 -1.57 4.01
N GLY A 128 6.97 -2.83 3.54
CA GLY A 128 7.19 -4.00 4.39
C GLY A 128 5.95 -4.49 5.16
N VAL A 129 4.76 -4.01 4.81
CA VAL A 129 3.50 -4.44 5.44
C VAL A 129 3.00 -5.72 4.75
N ASP A 130 2.72 -6.75 5.56
CA ASP A 130 2.16 -8.00 5.07
C ASP A 130 0.64 -7.90 4.89
N THR A 131 0.21 -7.61 3.67
CA THR A 131 -1.20 -7.46 3.32
C THR A 131 -2.02 -8.73 3.48
N ALA A 132 -1.40 -9.92 3.49
CA ALA A 132 -2.12 -11.18 3.66
C ALA A 132 -2.62 -11.36 5.10
N ASN A 133 -1.96 -10.74 6.07
CA ASN A 133 -2.30 -10.84 7.49
C ASN A 133 -3.23 -9.73 7.98
N LEU A 134 -3.56 -8.71 7.16
CA LEU A 134 -4.46 -7.62 7.57
C LEU A 134 -5.81 -8.15 8.05
N ALA A 135 -6.36 -9.15 7.35
CA ALA A 135 -7.65 -9.77 7.70
C ALA A 135 -7.69 -10.39 9.11
N GLN A 136 -6.54 -10.67 9.73
CA GLN A 136 -6.49 -11.18 11.11
C GLN A 136 -6.91 -10.11 12.14
N GLY A 137 -6.79 -8.83 11.79
CA GLY A 137 -7.25 -7.69 12.61
C GLY A 137 -8.76 -7.41 12.52
N GLY A 138 -9.52 -8.23 11.80
CA GLY A 138 -10.95 -8.04 11.59
C GLY A 138 -11.30 -7.10 10.43
N HIS A 139 -10.32 -6.42 9.84
CA HIS A 139 -10.47 -5.58 8.66
C HIS A 139 -9.61 -6.09 7.50
N SER A 140 -10.16 -6.09 6.30
CA SER A 140 -9.48 -6.48 5.07
C SER A 140 -8.72 -5.31 4.44
N LEU A 141 -7.87 -5.62 3.47
CA LEU A 141 -7.24 -4.59 2.62
C LEU A 141 -8.29 -3.75 1.88
N HIS A 142 -9.40 -4.37 1.48
CA HIS A 142 -10.51 -3.70 0.83
C HIS A 142 -11.16 -2.65 1.76
N ASP A 143 -11.32 -2.97 3.05
CA ASP A 143 -11.87 -2.04 4.04
C ASP A 143 -10.96 -0.82 4.20
N LEU A 144 -9.64 -1.02 4.27
CA LEU A 144 -8.68 0.09 4.30
C LEU A 144 -8.76 0.94 3.03
N TRP A 145 -8.89 0.32 1.86
CA TRP A 145 -9.02 1.04 0.59
C TRP A 145 -10.30 1.89 0.55
N LEU A 146 -11.43 1.35 1.02
CA LEU A 146 -12.69 2.10 1.11
C LEU A 146 -12.57 3.26 2.10
N GLU A 147 -11.98 3.03 3.27
CA GLU A 147 -11.75 4.04 4.30
C GLU A 147 -10.94 5.24 3.76
N LEU A 148 -9.87 4.95 3.01
CA LEU A 148 -9.07 5.99 2.35
C LEU A 148 -9.85 6.71 1.25
N THR A 149 -10.63 5.98 0.46
CA THR A 149 -11.44 6.55 -0.64
C THR A 149 -12.57 7.43 -0.11
N HIS A 150 -13.11 7.12 1.07
CA HIS A 150 -14.10 7.93 1.78
C HIS A 150 -13.48 9.07 2.60
N GLU A 151 -12.16 9.24 2.55
CA GLU A 151 -11.39 10.24 3.30
C GLU A 151 -11.61 10.16 4.82
N GLU A 152 -11.92 8.96 5.34
CA GLU A 152 -12.04 8.68 6.78
C GLU A 152 -10.67 8.52 7.44
N SER A 153 -9.65 8.22 6.62
CA SER A 153 -8.25 8.33 6.99
C SER A 153 -7.41 8.79 5.80
N ARG A 154 -6.14 9.08 6.07
CA ARG A 154 -5.13 9.38 5.04
C ARG A 154 -3.85 8.60 5.31
N LEU A 155 -3.08 8.35 4.27
CA LEU A 155 -1.74 7.79 4.39
C LEU A 155 -0.71 8.92 4.32
N GLN A 156 0.33 8.78 5.11
CA GLN A 156 1.50 9.64 5.10
C GLN A 156 2.74 8.76 4.98
N MET A 157 3.62 9.09 4.04
CA MET A 157 4.92 8.48 3.94
C MET A 157 5.91 9.26 4.80
N SER A 158 6.75 8.54 5.53
CA SER A 158 7.88 9.10 6.25
C SER A 158 9.05 8.13 6.21
N ALA A 159 10.16 8.52 5.57
CA ALA A 159 11.39 7.72 5.50
C ALA A 159 11.17 6.27 5.00
N GLY A 160 10.32 6.12 3.97
CA GLY A 160 9.96 4.81 3.41
C GLY A 160 9.02 3.95 4.26
N GLN A 161 8.56 4.46 5.41
CA GLN A 161 7.50 3.87 6.22
C GLN A 161 6.16 4.54 5.91
N ILE A 162 5.08 3.80 6.13
CA ILE A 162 3.72 4.31 5.93
C ILE A 162 3.02 4.49 7.28
N LEU A 163 2.50 5.68 7.48
CA LEU A 163 1.72 6.09 8.65
C LEU A 163 0.28 6.32 8.20
N ARG A 164 -0.67 5.66 8.86
CA ARG A 164 -2.09 5.95 8.71
C ARG A 164 -2.46 7.05 9.70
N VAL A 165 -3.00 8.16 9.21
CA VAL A 165 -3.48 9.27 10.03
C VAL A 165 -4.99 9.24 10.02
N VAL A 166 -5.59 9.12 11.20
CA VAL A 166 -7.03 9.11 11.42
C VAL A 166 -7.37 10.27 12.32
N GLU A 167 -8.36 11.07 11.95
CA GLU A 167 -8.87 12.11 12.84
C GLU A 167 -10.14 11.58 13.48
N VAL A 168 -10.19 11.45 14.80
CA VAL A 168 -11.34 10.86 15.50
C VAL A 168 -12.09 11.93 16.29
N THR A 169 -13.39 12.03 16.07
CA THR A 169 -14.28 12.83 16.90
C THR A 169 -14.90 11.94 17.97
N VAL A 170 -14.58 12.21 19.24
CA VAL A 170 -15.13 11.48 20.39
C VAL A 170 -16.22 12.31 21.06
N LEU A 171 -17.40 11.72 21.27
CA LEU A 171 -18.54 12.36 21.91
C LEU A 171 -18.74 11.85 23.33
N LYS A 172 -18.57 12.72 24.31
CA LYS A 172 -18.88 12.44 25.72
C LYS A 172 -20.23 13.06 26.09
N LEU A 173 -21.30 12.26 26.09
CA LEU A 173 -22.60 12.70 26.61
C LEU A 173 -22.71 12.37 28.10
N GLN A 174 -23.00 13.39 28.90
CA GLN A 174 -23.20 13.27 30.35
C GLN A 174 -24.66 13.53 30.69
N TRP A 175 -25.33 12.57 31.32
CA TRP A 175 -26.63 12.75 31.93
C TRP A 175 -26.45 13.31 33.34
N ARG A 176 -27.10 14.44 33.62
CA ARG A 176 -27.11 15.08 34.95
C ARG A 176 -28.53 15.14 35.47
N THR A 177 -28.74 14.69 36.70
CA THR A 177 -30.00 14.85 37.43
C THR A 177 -29.91 16.04 38.36
N SER A 178 -30.89 16.94 38.34
CA SER A 178 -30.93 18.10 39.24
C SER A 178 -31.07 17.72 40.73
N ALA A 179 -31.47 16.49 41.01
CA ALA A 179 -31.72 15.98 42.36
C ALA A 179 -30.53 15.21 42.98
N SER A 180 -29.47 14.91 42.23
CA SER A 180 -28.31 14.15 42.73
C SER A 180 -27.03 14.44 41.94
N ASP A 181 -25.88 14.36 42.61
CA ASP A 181 -24.54 14.37 41.96
C ASP A 181 -24.24 13.11 41.12
N ASP A 182 -25.26 12.29 40.81
CA ASP A 182 -25.12 11.07 40.00
C ASP A 182 -24.94 11.44 38.52
N ASN A 183 -23.68 11.63 38.13
CA ASN A 183 -23.27 11.92 36.77
C ASN A 183 -23.07 10.62 35.99
N ARG A 184 -23.93 10.36 35.00
CA ARG A 184 -23.80 9.17 34.14
C ARG A 184 -23.22 9.57 32.79
N ILE A 185 -22.36 8.74 32.23
CA ILE A 185 -21.76 8.95 30.91
C ILE A 185 -22.28 7.88 29.96
N MET A 186 -22.69 8.30 28.77
CA MET A 186 -23.08 7.37 27.71
C MET A 186 -21.83 6.72 27.12
N VAL A 187 -21.84 5.39 27.02
CA VAL A 187 -20.79 4.59 26.40
C VAL A 187 -21.41 3.62 25.38
N GLN A 188 -20.72 3.40 24.28
CA GLN A 188 -21.00 2.32 23.35
C GLN A 188 -20.49 1.00 23.96
N ILE A 189 -21.36 0.00 24.00
CA ILE A 189 -21.01 -1.35 24.46
C ILE A 189 -20.82 -2.20 23.20
N GLY A 190 -19.58 -2.58 22.90
CA GLY A 190 -19.28 -3.52 21.84
C GLY A 190 -19.75 -4.91 22.24
N ILE A 191 -20.45 -5.61 21.33
CA ILE A 191 -20.67 -7.05 21.48
C ILE A 191 -19.33 -7.71 21.16
N ALA A 192 -18.57 -8.05 22.19
CA ALA A 192 -17.34 -8.81 22.00
C ALA A 192 -17.68 -10.14 21.32
N GLY A 193 -16.85 -10.55 20.35
CA GLY A 193 -16.83 -11.93 19.88
C GLY A 193 -16.64 -12.91 21.05
N ARG A 194 -16.82 -14.22 20.79
CA ARG A 194 -17.01 -15.32 21.76
C ARG A 194 -16.05 -15.43 22.98
N ALA A 195 -15.05 -14.58 23.14
CA ALA A 195 -14.28 -14.50 24.38
C ALA A 195 -13.84 -13.06 24.67
N SER A 196 -13.97 -12.69 25.94
CA SER A 196 -13.51 -11.45 26.59
C SER A 196 -14.52 -10.32 26.72
N SER A 197 -14.49 -9.68 27.88
CA SER A 197 -15.38 -8.66 28.43
C SER A 197 -15.93 -7.64 27.43
N ALA A 198 -17.21 -7.27 27.58
CA ALA A 198 -17.84 -6.21 26.81
C ALA A 198 -16.98 -4.93 26.82
N CYS A 199 -16.41 -4.58 25.66
CA CYS A 199 -15.60 -3.39 25.51
C CYS A 199 -16.52 -2.17 25.60
N ARG A 200 -16.27 -1.29 26.58
CA ARG A 200 -17.01 -0.04 26.75
C ARG A 200 -16.13 1.08 26.21
N ARG A 201 -16.61 1.79 25.20
CA ARG A 201 -15.92 2.94 24.62
C ARG A 201 -16.85 4.14 24.54
N LEU A 202 -16.31 5.36 24.53
CA LEU A 202 -17.13 6.52 24.22
C LEU A 202 -17.58 6.44 22.74
N PRO A 203 -18.80 6.91 22.40
CA PRO A 203 -19.19 7.07 21.01
C PRO A 203 -18.17 7.91 20.26
N CYS A 204 -17.74 7.43 19.10
CA CYS A 204 -16.76 8.12 18.28
C CYS A 204 -16.99 7.85 16.80
N THR A 205 -16.55 8.76 15.94
CA THR A 205 -16.56 8.58 14.48
C THR A 205 -15.29 9.16 13.87
N HIS A 206 -14.89 8.68 12.69
CA HIS A 206 -13.80 9.27 11.93
C HIS A 206 -14.26 10.61 11.33
N ARG A 207 -13.48 11.67 11.50
CA ARG A 207 -13.70 12.98 10.89
C ARG A 207 -13.18 12.95 9.46
N ARG A 208 -13.99 13.42 8.51
CA ARG A 208 -13.57 13.56 7.10
C ARG A 208 -12.75 14.83 6.91
N LYS A 209 -11.92 14.87 5.85
CA LYS A 209 -10.98 15.97 5.58
C LYS A 209 -11.61 17.37 5.58
N ASP A 210 -12.79 17.49 4.97
CA ASP A 210 -13.50 18.77 4.85
C ASP A 210 -14.65 18.92 5.87
N GLU A 211 -14.69 18.07 6.89
CA GLU A 211 -15.72 18.03 7.92
C GLU A 211 -15.26 18.73 9.19
N GLY A 212 -16.01 19.74 9.64
CA GLY A 212 -15.80 20.33 10.97
C GLY A 212 -16.17 19.35 12.09
N TRP A 213 -15.63 19.54 13.29
CA TRP A 213 -15.97 18.67 14.43
C TRP A 213 -17.48 18.63 14.72
N MET A 214 -18.20 19.74 14.51
CA MET A 214 -19.67 19.79 14.71
C MET A 214 -20.42 18.92 13.72
N ASP A 215 -19.98 18.91 12.45
CA ASP A 215 -20.58 18.10 11.41
C ASP A 215 -20.32 16.61 11.68
N SER A 216 -19.10 16.29 12.11
CA SER A 216 -18.71 14.94 12.54
C SER A 216 -19.54 14.42 13.73
N VAL A 217 -19.73 15.25 14.77
CA VAL A 217 -20.63 14.90 15.89
C VAL A 217 -22.08 14.77 15.41
N SER A 218 -22.53 15.66 14.51
CA SER A 218 -23.91 15.61 14.01
C SER A 218 -24.18 14.31 13.26
N ARG A 219 -23.23 13.88 12.42
CA ARG A 219 -23.28 12.61 11.71
C ARG A 219 -23.30 11.43 12.67
N LEU A 220 -22.40 11.39 13.65
CA LEU A 220 -22.40 10.37 14.72
C LEU A 220 -23.77 10.30 15.44
N LEU A 221 -24.39 11.44 15.76
CA LEU A 221 -25.68 11.47 16.42
C LEU A 221 -26.83 10.94 15.54
N LEU A 222 -26.82 11.30 14.25
CA LEU A 222 -27.86 10.91 13.29
C LEU A 222 -27.75 9.44 12.86
N GLU A 223 -26.54 8.96 12.61
CA GLU A 223 -26.27 7.61 12.09
C GLU A 223 -26.30 6.55 13.21
N ASP A 224 -25.61 6.80 14.33
CA ASP A 224 -25.36 5.74 15.31
C ASP A 224 -26.28 5.79 16.54
N LEU A 225 -26.69 6.99 16.96
CA LEU A 225 -27.34 7.17 18.27
C LEU A 225 -28.84 7.42 18.18
N ALA A 226 -29.32 8.08 17.13
CA ALA A 226 -30.70 8.52 17.07
C ALA A 226 -31.24 8.65 15.64
N ALA A 227 -31.70 7.53 15.09
CA ALA A 227 -32.44 7.49 13.81
C ALA A 227 -33.69 8.40 13.78
N ASN A 228 -34.16 8.89 14.95
CA ASN A 228 -35.37 9.71 15.09
C ASN A 228 -35.08 11.21 15.29
N LEU A 229 -33.83 11.65 15.36
CA LEU A 229 -33.52 13.08 15.44
C LEU A 229 -33.42 13.68 14.02
N SER A 230 -34.09 14.82 13.82
CA SER A 230 -33.88 15.64 12.64
C SER A 230 -32.54 16.40 12.73
N PRO A 231 -31.91 16.75 11.59
CA PRO A 231 -30.69 17.57 11.58
C PRO A 231 -30.84 18.90 12.33
N HIS A 232 -32.04 19.51 12.30
CA HIS A 232 -32.33 20.73 13.04
C HIS A 232 -32.30 20.52 14.57
N GLN A 233 -32.85 19.41 15.07
CA GLN A 233 -32.81 19.08 16.49
C GLN A 233 -31.37 18.83 16.96
N VAL A 234 -30.57 18.11 16.16
CA VAL A 234 -29.15 17.88 16.46
C VAL A 234 -28.37 19.19 16.54
N ARG A 235 -28.52 20.08 15.55
CA ARG A 235 -27.88 21.40 15.60
C ARG A 235 -28.31 22.20 16.82
N SER A 236 -29.61 22.23 17.13
CA SER A 236 -30.14 22.91 18.33
C SER A 236 -29.52 22.35 19.61
N LEU A 237 -29.36 21.02 19.74
CA LEU A 237 -28.69 20.39 20.89
C LEU A 237 -27.21 20.78 20.99
N LEU A 238 -26.51 20.89 19.85
CA LEU A 238 -25.10 21.27 19.82
C LEU A 238 -24.89 22.76 20.10
N THR A 239 -25.81 23.65 19.70
CA THR A 239 -25.73 25.09 19.94
C THR A 239 -26.25 25.52 21.31
N SER A 240 -27.20 24.78 21.89
CA SER A 240 -27.76 25.04 23.23
C SER A 240 -26.86 24.60 24.39
N ARG A 241 -25.59 24.26 24.12
CA ARG A 241 -24.61 23.89 25.14
C ARG A 241 -24.43 25.03 26.14
N SER A 242 -24.98 24.86 27.34
CA SER A 242 -24.91 25.84 28.41
C SER A 242 -23.48 25.97 28.95
N GLY A 243 -22.82 27.04 28.52
CA GLY A 243 -22.10 27.95 29.42
C GLY A 243 -20.71 27.59 29.94
N ASP A 244 -20.26 26.33 30.03
CA ASP A 244 -19.06 26.10 30.89
C ASP A 244 -17.95 25.18 30.39
N ARG A 245 -18.04 24.49 29.24
CA ARG A 245 -16.90 23.69 28.73
C ARG A 245 -16.81 23.66 27.21
N THR A 246 -16.13 24.65 26.66
CA THR A 246 -15.51 24.59 25.32
C THR A 246 -14.17 23.86 25.35
N GLU A 247 -14.01 22.85 26.22
CA GLU A 247 -12.80 22.03 26.24
C GLU A 247 -12.88 21.02 25.09
N CYS A 248 -12.55 21.49 23.88
CA CYS A 248 -12.07 20.60 22.84
C CYS A 248 -10.62 20.26 23.21
N THR A 249 -10.42 19.10 23.82
CA THR A 249 -9.09 18.58 24.09
C THR A 249 -8.60 17.84 22.85
N PHE A 250 -7.59 18.39 22.19
CA PHE A 250 -6.84 17.69 21.16
C PHE A 250 -5.91 16.70 21.84
N CYS A 251 -5.99 15.43 21.45
CA CYS A 251 -5.07 14.39 21.86
C CYS A 251 -4.50 13.81 20.58
N GLU A 252 -3.18 13.69 20.51
CA GLU A 252 -2.47 13.04 19.42
C GLU A 252 -1.79 11.80 20.01
N GLU A 253 -2.13 10.63 19.50
CA GLU A 253 -1.59 9.35 19.96
C GLU A 253 -1.04 8.57 18.76
N GLN A 254 0.27 8.34 18.73
CA GLN A 254 0.90 7.43 17.78
C GLN A 254 1.00 6.03 18.38
N LYS A 255 0.39 5.04 17.74
CA LYS A 255 0.43 3.63 18.14
C LYS A 255 0.29 2.71 16.95
N GLN A 256 0.60 1.43 17.11
CA GLN A 256 0.32 0.44 16.08
C GLN A 256 -1.20 0.31 15.87
N SER A 257 -1.64 0.25 14.62
CA SER A 257 -3.06 0.06 14.30
C SER A 257 -3.53 -1.32 14.75
N GLU A 258 -4.50 -1.37 15.65
CA GLU A 258 -5.17 -2.62 16.06
C GLU A 258 -5.91 -3.25 14.86
N ASP A 259 -6.51 -2.39 14.03
CA ASP A 259 -7.32 -2.79 12.87
C ASP A 259 -6.47 -3.25 11.68
N TYR A 260 -5.22 -2.78 11.60
CA TYR A 260 -4.32 -3.00 10.46
C TYR A 260 -2.89 -3.33 10.94
N PRO A 261 -2.63 -4.59 11.32
CA PRO A 261 -1.33 -5.01 11.82
C PRO A 261 -0.18 -4.64 10.89
N GLY A 262 0.88 -4.06 11.45
CA GLY A 262 2.06 -3.61 10.69
C GLY A 262 1.96 -2.19 10.11
N ILE A 263 0.83 -1.50 10.27
CA ILE A 263 0.69 -0.07 9.92
C ILE A 263 0.69 0.75 11.21
N GLU A 264 1.58 1.75 11.30
CA GLU A 264 1.52 2.73 12.38
C GLU A 264 0.32 3.66 12.19
N CYS A 265 -0.34 4.02 13.29
CA CYS A 265 -1.51 4.87 13.30
C CYS A 265 -1.27 6.10 14.16
N LEU A 266 -1.50 7.28 13.60
CA LEU A 266 -1.63 8.52 14.34
C LEU A 266 -3.12 8.84 14.50
N ARG A 267 -3.59 8.98 15.74
CA ARG A 267 -5.00 9.28 16.08
C ARG A 267 -5.13 10.57 16.84
#